data_AF-A0A6I9XDZ7-F1
#
_entry.id   AF-A0A6I9XDZ7-F1
#
_cell.length_a   1.000
_cell.length_b   1.000
_cell.length_c   1.000
_cell.angle_alpha   90.00
_cell.angle_beta   90.00
_cell.angle_gamma   90.00
#
_symmetry.space_group_name_H-M   'P 1'
#
loop_
_entity.id
_entity.type
_entity.pdbx_description
1 polymer ?
#
loop_
_entity_poly.entity_id
_entity_poly.type
_entity_poly.pdbx_seq_one_letter_code
_entity_poly.pdbx_strand_id
1 'polypeptide(L)'
;MMRFLPSYQAVEYMRLGLDPTMACQKVISRIQKYHPYFFGAVICANTSGSYGAACNRVPGFTQFHFMASNPILKQPSEQIIDCI
;
A
#
# COMPACT_ATOMS: atom_id res chain seq x y z
N MET A 1 9.89 -0.39 -8.86
CA MET A 1 8.44 -0.56 -9.12
C MET A 1 8.12 -1.34 -10.40
N MET A 2 8.43 -0.86 -11.61
CA MET A 2 7.96 -1.50 -12.86
C MET A 2 8.32 -2.99 -13.05
N ARG A 3 9.49 -3.43 -12.57
CA ARG A 3 9.94 -4.84 -12.69
C ARG A 3 9.16 -5.84 -11.85
N PHE A 4 8.35 -5.37 -10.89
CA PHE A 4 7.68 -6.22 -9.90
C PHE A 4 6.14 -6.21 -10.02
N LEU A 5 5.60 -5.42 -10.95
CA LEU A 5 4.15 -5.24 -11.17
C LEU A 5 3.35 -5.10 -9.85
N PRO A 6 3.71 -4.14 -8.99
CA PRO A 6 3.20 -4.06 -7.61
C PRO A 6 1.67 -3.99 -7.54
N SER A 7 1.04 -3.19 -8.39
CA SER A 7 -0.42 -3.04 -8.42
C SER A 7 -1.12 -4.34 -8.82
N TYR A 8 -0.61 -5.04 -9.82
CA TYR A 8 -1.15 -6.34 -10.24
C TYR A 8 -1.06 -7.35 -9.09
N GLN A 9 0.12 -7.46 -8.47
CA GLN A 9 0.34 -8.41 -7.39
C GLN A 9 -0.49 -8.09 -6.13
N ALA A 10 -0.71 -6.81 -5.84
CA ALA A 10 -1.59 -6.36 -4.76
C ALA A 10 -3.05 -6.80 -5.00
N VAL A 11 -3.58 -6.57 -6.20
CA VAL A 11 -4.93 -7.03 -6.58
C VAL A 11 -5.02 -8.54 -6.55
N GLU A 12 -3.98 -9.26 -6.98
CA GLU A 12 -3.95 -10.72 -6.93
C GLU A 12 -4.01 -11.26 -5.49
N TYR A 13 -3.34 -10.61 -4.54
CA TYR A 13 -3.50 -10.97 -3.13
C TYR A 13 -4.90 -10.69 -2.60
N MET A 14 -5.50 -9.56 -2.97
CA MET A 14 -6.89 -9.26 -2.59
C MET A 14 -7.88 -10.22 -3.24
N ARG A 15 -7.61 -10.70 -4.47
CA ARG A 15 -8.39 -11.75 -5.14
C ARG A 15 -8.39 -13.06 -4.37
N LEU A 16 -7.28 -13.37 -3.67
CA LEU A 16 -7.15 -14.52 -2.77
C LEU A 16 -7.78 -14.28 -1.39
N GLY A 17 -8.43 -13.13 -1.16
CA GLY A 17 -9.10 -12.79 0.09
C GLY A 17 -8.22 -12.14 1.15
N LEU A 18 -7.01 -11.67 0.79
CA LEU A 18 -6.20 -10.90 1.74
C LEU A 18 -6.78 -9.50 1.97
N ASP A 19 -6.63 -9.01 3.21
CA ASP A 19 -6.89 -7.62 3.56
C ASP A 19 -6.04 -6.66 2.71
N PRO A 20 -6.59 -5.51 2.25
CA PRO A 20 -5.84 -4.53 1.44
C PRO A 20 -4.51 -4.09 2.05
N THR A 21 -4.45 -3.90 3.38
CA THR A 21 -3.23 -3.49 4.07
C THR A 21 -2.18 -4.60 3.98
N MET A 22 -2.58 -5.85 4.26
CA MET A 22 -1.69 -7.01 4.17
C MET A 22 -1.23 -7.27 2.74
N ALA A 23 -2.10 -7.09 1.75
CA ALA A 23 -1.77 -7.23 0.34
C ALA A 23 -0.68 -6.22 -0.08
N CYS A 24 -0.86 -4.95 0.30
CA CYS A 24 0.10 -3.88 0.07
C CYS A 24 1.45 -4.14 0.77
N GLN A 25 1.44 -4.55 2.04
CA GLN A 25 2.65 -4.87 2.79
C GLN A 25 3.42 -6.02 2.13
N LYS A 26 2.75 -7.10 1.73
CA LYS A 26 3.40 -8.22 1.02
C LYS A 26 4.06 -7.80 -0.28
N VAL A 27 3.47 -6.85 -1.01
CA VAL A 27 4.08 -6.32 -2.24
C VAL A 27 5.35 -5.54 -1.92
N ILE A 28 5.31 -4.64 -0.93
CA ILE A 28 6.48 -3.88 -0.48
C ILE A 28 7.60 -4.84 -0.02
N SER A 29 7.31 -5.81 0.85
CA SER A 29 8.31 -6.76 1.32
C SER A 29 8.95 -7.59 0.19
N ARG A 30 8.18 -7.93 -0.85
CA ARG A 30 8.72 -8.62 -2.04
C ARG A 30 9.72 -7.78 -2.80
N ILE A 31 9.48 -6.47 -2.93
CA ILE A 31 10.41 -5.56 -3.61
C ILE A 31 11.63 -5.29 -2.71
N GLN A 32 11.39 -5.07 -1.41
CA GLN A 32 12.42 -4.81 -0.41
C GLN A 32 13.46 -5.93 -0.34
N LYS A 33 13.05 -7.19 -0.53
CA LYS A 33 13.97 -8.34 -0.62
C LYS A 33 15.05 -8.20 -1.70
N TYR A 34 14.74 -7.55 -2.82
CA TYR A 34 15.69 -7.37 -3.94
C TYR A 34 16.32 -5.98 -3.97
N HIS A 35 15.57 -4.98 -3.53
CA HIS A 35 16.00 -3.59 -3.51
C HIS A 35 15.63 -2.96 -2.16
N PRO A 36 16.39 -3.18 -1.08
CA PRO A 36 16.01 -2.74 0.27
C PRO A 36 15.86 -1.22 0.42
N TYR A 37 16.58 -0.44 -0.40
CA TYR A 37 16.56 1.03 -0.36
C TYR A 37 15.69 1.67 -1.45
N PHE A 38 14.72 0.95 -2.00
CA PHE A 38 13.84 1.54 -3.00
C PHE A 38 12.87 2.55 -2.39
N PHE A 39 12.65 3.67 -3.07
CA PHE A 39 11.60 4.60 -2.71
C PHE A 39 10.28 4.17 -3.37
N GLY A 40 9.25 3.88 -2.58
CA GLY A 40 7.97 3.48 -3.12
C GLY A 40 6.91 3.20 -2.07
N ALA A 41 5.66 3.47 -2.45
CA ALA A 41 4.46 3.17 -1.70
C ALA A 41 3.41 2.56 -2.63
N VAL A 42 2.48 1.79 -2.06
CA VAL A 42 1.34 1.19 -2.75
C VAL A 42 0.10 1.42 -1.91
N ILE A 43 -1.01 1.78 -2.57
CA ILE A 43 -2.35 1.87 -1.97
C ILE A 43 -3.18 0.74 -2.56
N CYS A 44 -3.96 0.08 -1.71
CA CYS A 44 -4.80 -1.06 -2.03
C CYS A 44 -6.23 -0.75 -1.59
N ALA A 45 -7.21 -1.12 -2.43
CA ALA A 45 -8.61 -1.08 -2.08
C ALA A 45 -9.30 -2.31 -2.67
N ASN A 46 -10.18 -2.95 -1.90
CA ASN A 46 -10.94 -4.12 -2.34
C ASN A 46 -12.38 -3.74 -2.74
N THR A 47 -13.12 -4.73 -3.24
CA THR A 47 -14.50 -4.56 -3.71
C THR A 47 -15.50 -4.28 -2.60
N SER A 48 -15.17 -4.57 -1.34
CA SER A 48 -16.01 -4.22 -0.19
C SER A 48 -15.82 -2.77 0.29
N GLY A 49 -14.91 -2.01 -0.34
CA GLY A 49 -14.61 -0.62 0.04
C GLY A 49 -13.62 -0.49 1.19
N SER A 50 -13.04 -1.59 1.67
CA SER A 50 -11.90 -1.56 2.57
C SER A 50 -10.66 -1.11 1.80
N TYR A 51 -9.82 -0.30 2.44
CA TYR A 51 -8.61 0.24 1.83
C TYR A 51 -7.45 0.17 2.81
N GLY A 52 -6.22 0.21 2.28
CA GLY A 52 -4.99 0.19 3.03
C GLY A 52 -3.82 0.66 2.19
N ALA A 53 -2.67 0.86 2.80
CA ALA A 53 -1.46 1.25 2.11
C ALA A 53 -0.23 0.59 2.75
N ALA A 54 0.88 0.57 2.02
CA ALA A 54 2.18 0.23 2.57
C ALA A 54 3.29 0.98 1.82
N CYS A 55 4.37 1.27 2.52
CA CYS A 55 5.55 1.95 1.97
C CYS A 55 6.84 1.32 2.49
N ASN A 56 7.92 1.44 1.73
CA ASN A 56 9.24 0.98 2.13
C ASN A 56 9.95 2.04 2.97
N ARG A 57 10.48 1.65 4.12
CA ARG A 57 11.21 2.54 5.02
C ARG A 57 12.61 2.81 4.48
N VAL A 58 12.89 4.07 4.14
CA VAL A 58 14.23 4.54 3.76
C VAL A 58 14.57 5.83 4.50
N PRO A 59 15.86 6.20 4.65
CA PRO A 59 16.22 7.49 5.25
C PRO A 59 15.54 8.65 4.53
N GLY A 60 14.76 9.46 5.25
CA GLY A 60 13.95 10.54 4.68
C GLY A 60 12.52 10.15 4.25
N PHE A 61 12.15 8.87 4.34
CA PHE A 61 10.80 8.39 4.06
C PHE A 61 10.37 7.32 5.08
N THR A 62 9.77 7.80 6.17
CA THR A 62 9.31 6.97 7.30
C THR A 62 7.80 6.84 7.35
N GLN A 63 7.07 7.77 6.74
CA GLN A 63 5.61 7.82 6.72
C GLN A 63 5.12 8.08 5.31
N PHE A 64 3.98 7.49 4.98
CA PHE A 64 3.29 7.72 3.73
C PHE A 64 1.89 8.28 3.99
N HIS A 65 1.65 9.43 3.38
CA HIS A 65 0.41 10.19 3.51
C HIS A 65 -0.42 9.98 2.25
N PHE A 66 -1.69 9.61 2.41
CA PHE A 66 -2.63 9.45 1.30
C PHE A 66 -4.00 9.99 1.67
N MET A 67 -4.76 10.43 0.68
CA MET A 67 -6.12 10.93 0.88
C MET A 67 -7.13 9.80 0.68
N ALA A 68 -8.08 9.69 1.60
CA ALA A 68 -9.24 8.82 1.48
C ALA A 68 -10.52 9.67 1.44
N SER A 69 -11.41 9.36 0.51
CA SER A 69 -12.74 9.98 0.42
C SER A 69 -13.76 8.86 0.22
N ASN A 70 -14.73 8.79 1.12
CA ASN A 70 -15.83 7.85 1.06
C ASN A 70 -17.09 8.46 1.72
N PRO A 71 -18.29 7.89 1.51
CA PRO A 71 -19.52 8.42 2.08
C PRO A 71 -19.53 8.51 3.61
N ILE A 72 -18.72 7.69 4.29
CA ILE A 72 -18.63 7.66 5.77
C ILE A 72 -17.85 8.89 6.27
N LEU A 73 -16.75 9.24 5.59
CA LEU A 73 -15.86 10.33 5.98
C LEU A 73 -16.48 11.71 5.70
N LYS A 74 -17.49 11.82 4.84
CA LYS A 74 -18.20 13.05 4.39
C LYS A 74 -17.33 14.12 3.71
N GLN A 75 -16.05 14.20 4.05
CA GLN A 75 -15.01 15.05 3.48
C GLN A 75 -13.74 14.21 3.22
N PRO A 76 -12.87 14.62 2.29
CA PRO A 76 -11.57 13.98 2.12
C PRO A 76 -10.76 14.03 3.42
N SER A 77 -10.35 12.87 3.92
CA SER A 77 -9.48 12.73 5.10
C SER A 77 -8.09 12.32 4.67
N GLU A 78 -7.08 12.98 5.22
CA GLU A 78 -5.70 12.49 5.17
C GLU A 78 -5.59 11.23 6.03
N GLN A 79 -4.83 10.26 5.55
CA GLN A 79 -4.50 9.01 6.22
C GLN A 79 -2.98 8.86 6.20
N ILE A 80 -2.42 8.47 7.34
CA ILE A 80 -0.97 8.37 7.54
C ILE A 80 -0.66 6.96 7.98
N ILE A 81 0.34 6.35 7.34
CA ILE A 81 0.87 5.04 7.71
C ILE A 81 2.38 5.10 7.88
N ASP A 82 2.90 4.32 8.84
CA ASP A 82 4.33 4.12 9.00
C ASP A 82 4.85 3.09 8.00
N CYS A 83 6.03 3.37 7.43
CA CYS A 83 6.67 2.48 6.46
C CYS A 83 7.35 1.28 7.13
N ILE A 84 7.36 0.17 6.40
CA ILE A 84 7.92 -1.14 6.79
C ILE A 84 9.26 -1.41 6.13
#